data_AF-A0A401LA90-F1
#
_entry.id   AF-A0A401LA90-F1
#
_cell.length_a   1.000
_cell.length_b   1.000
_cell.length_c   1.000
_cell.angle_alpha   90.00
_cell.angle_beta   90.00
_cell.angle_gamma   90.00
#
_symmetry.space_group_name_H-M   'P 1'
#
loop_
_entity.id
_entity.type
_entity.pdbx_description
1 polymer ?
#
loop_
_entity_poly.entity_id
_entity_poly.type
_entity_poly.pdbx_seq_one_letter_code
_entity_poly.pdbx_strand_id
1 'polypeptide(L)'
;MVKGVRKQDFWVYDTYPCSKFSISVESIKVIIENEILYQALDMLSGKRLEIILLSYFVELTDKEIGKIMSIPKSSVQYNRNVALQQMRKMMEEYTKE
;
A
#
# COMPACT_ATOMS: atom_id res chain seq x y z
N MET A 1 49.56 12.71 -23.68
CA MET A 1 48.28 13.06 -24.34
C MET A 1 47.17 12.19 -23.74
N VAL A 2 46.58 12.62 -22.63
CA VAL A 2 45.51 11.86 -21.94
C VAL A 2 44.17 12.22 -22.58
N LYS A 3 43.64 11.33 -23.42
CA LYS A 3 42.31 11.55 -24.03
C LYS A 3 41.25 11.27 -22.97
N GLY A 4 40.49 12.32 -22.66
CA GLY A 4 39.45 12.36 -21.62
C GLY A 4 38.41 11.26 -21.78
N VAL A 5 38.24 10.51 -20.70
CA VAL A 5 37.09 9.64 -20.50
C VAL A 5 35.92 10.54 -20.14
N ARG A 6 34.89 10.56 -20.98
CA ARG A 6 33.61 11.24 -20.70
C ARG A 6 33.06 10.67 -19.40
N LYS A 7 32.94 11.49 -18.35
CA LYS A 7 32.13 11.17 -17.18
C LYS A 7 30.69 11.01 -17.65
N GLN A 8 30.23 9.77 -17.76
CA GLN A 8 28.80 9.49 -17.67
C GLN A 8 28.47 9.62 -16.19
N ASP A 9 27.68 10.62 -15.84
CA ASP A 9 27.11 10.75 -14.51
C ASP A 9 26.13 9.58 -14.32
N PHE A 10 26.66 8.46 -13.83
CA PHE A 10 25.84 7.40 -13.24
C PHE A 10 25.30 7.97 -11.93
N TRP A 11 24.07 8.45 -11.98
CA TRP A 11 23.28 8.60 -10.76
C TRP A 11 23.01 7.18 -10.23
N VAL A 12 23.94 6.68 -9.41
CA VAL A 12 23.60 5.62 -8.48
C VAL A 12 22.70 6.30 -7.48
N TYR A 13 21.39 6.09 -7.59
CA TYR A 13 20.50 6.40 -6.47
C TYR A 13 21.12 5.69 -5.26
N ASP A 14 21.60 6.47 -4.30
CA ASP A 14 21.88 5.94 -2.99
C ASP A 14 20.55 5.39 -2.51
N THR A 15 20.39 4.07 -2.62
CA THR A 15 19.20 3.38 -2.16
C THR A 15 19.35 3.36 -0.66
N TYR A 16 19.02 4.50 -0.04
CA TYR A 16 19.09 4.69 1.38
C TYR A 16 18.28 3.57 2.02
N PRO A 17 18.88 2.76 2.91
CA PRO A 17 18.15 1.66 3.50
C PRO A 17 17.06 2.22 4.41
N CYS A 18 15.82 1.78 4.15
CA CYS A 18 14.95 1.26 5.19
C CYS A 18 14.08 2.25 6.00
N SER A 19 13.29 3.09 5.33
CA SER A 19 11.97 3.47 5.89
C SER A 19 11.00 2.30 5.67
N LYS A 20 11.19 1.20 6.40
CA LYS A 20 10.23 0.09 6.41
C LYS A 20 9.08 0.49 7.33
N PHE A 21 7.92 0.73 6.75
CA PHE A 21 6.72 1.02 7.51
C PHE A 21 6.02 -0.28 7.89
N SER A 22 5.48 -0.37 9.09
CA SER A 22 4.72 -1.56 9.51
C SER A 22 3.29 -1.18 9.84
N ILE A 23 2.33 -1.91 9.26
CA ILE A 23 0.92 -1.80 9.62
C ILE A 23 0.53 -3.10 10.31
N SER A 24 -0.15 -2.97 11.45
CA SER A 24 -0.72 -4.09 12.17
C SER A 24 -2.22 -3.87 12.38
N VAL A 25 -3.01 -4.85 11.96
CA VAL A 25 -4.41 -5.01 12.37
C VAL A 25 -4.51 -6.27 13.24
N GLU A 26 -5.66 -6.49 13.89
CA GLU A 26 -5.85 -7.64 14.79
C GLU A 26 -5.49 -8.98 14.12
N SER A 27 -5.75 -9.08 12.82
CA SER A 27 -5.57 -10.30 12.04
C SER A 27 -4.17 -10.49 11.43
N ILE A 28 -3.38 -9.43 11.19
CA ILE A 28 -2.11 -9.53 10.45
C ILE A 28 -1.18 -8.32 10.69
N LYS A 29 0.13 -8.57 10.57
CA LYS A 29 1.17 -7.54 10.47
C LYS A 29 1.85 -7.58 9.11
N VAL A 30 1.95 -6.43 8.45
CA VAL A 30 2.52 -6.27 7.11
C VAL A 30 3.62 -5.21 7.15
N ILE A 31 4.69 -5.43 6.38
CA ILE A 31 5.78 -4.48 6.19
C ILE A 31 5.66 -3.90 4.78
N ILE A 32 5.68 -2.57 4.68
CA ILE A 32 5.53 -1.81 3.45
C ILE A 32 6.77 -0.95 3.26
N GLU A 33 7.40 -1.07 2.10
CA GLU A 33 8.60 -0.28 1.75
C GLU A 33 8.23 1.00 0.98
N ASN A 34 7.09 1.01 0.30
CA ASN A 34 6.64 2.18 -0.44
C ASN A 34 5.90 3.16 0.48
N GLU A 35 6.49 4.34 0.68
CA GLU A 35 5.94 5.38 1.56
C GLU A 35 4.56 5.87 1.13
N ILE A 36 4.35 6.12 -0.17
CA ILE A 36 3.07 6.60 -0.71
C ILE A 36 1.97 5.57 -0.45
N LEU A 37 2.27 4.28 -0.67
CA LEU A 37 1.34 3.19 -0.37
C LEU A 37 1.05 3.09 1.13
N TYR A 38 2.08 3.23 1.97
CA TYR A 38 1.90 3.23 3.42
C TYR A 38 0.96 4.36 3.85
N GLN A 39 1.20 5.60 3.42
CA GLN A 39 0.36 6.74 3.76
C GLN A 39 -1.08 6.56 3.25
N ALA A 40 -1.26 6.00 2.05
CA ALA A 40 -2.59 5.70 1.52
C ALA A 40 -3.35 4.65 2.35
N LEU A 41 -2.65 3.65 2.89
CA LEU A 41 -3.22 2.64 3.78
C LEU A 41 -3.51 3.20 5.18
N ASP A 42 -2.62 4.04 5.72
CA ASP A 42 -2.75 4.67 7.04
C ASP A 42 -3.96 5.62 7.11
N MET A 43 -4.36 6.22 5.99
CA MET A 43 -5.56 7.06 5.89
C MET A 43 -6.88 6.27 6.00
N LEU A 44 -6.87 4.94 5.78
CA LEU A 44 -8.08 4.14 5.80
C LEU A 44 -8.60 3.93 7.23
N SER A 45 -9.92 3.84 7.39
CA SER A 45 -10.48 3.38 8.67
C SER A 45 -10.06 1.94 8.95
N GLY A 46 -9.90 1.56 10.22
CA GLY A 46 -9.44 0.23 10.61
C GLY A 46 -10.18 -0.93 9.93
N LYS A 47 -11.51 -0.82 9.78
CA LYS A 47 -12.32 -1.80 9.04
C LYS A 47 -11.95 -1.89 7.56
N ARG A 48 -11.73 -0.76 6.89
CA ARG A 48 -11.37 -0.72 5.46
C ARG A 48 -9.95 -1.20 5.24
N LEU A 49 -9.04 -0.79 6.12
CA LEU A 49 -7.66 -1.26 6.15
C LEU A 49 -7.60 -2.78 6.29
N GLU A 50 -8.30 -3.35 7.27
CA GLU A 50 -8.36 -4.80 7.47
C GLU A 50 -8.89 -5.54 6.24
N ILE A 51 -9.97 -5.05 5.61
CA ILE A 51 -10.49 -5.64 4.37
C ILE A 51 -9.45 -5.59 3.24
N ILE A 52 -8.71 -4.49 3.09
CA ILE A 52 -7.66 -4.34 2.07
C ILE A 52 -6.50 -5.30 2.34
N LEU A 53 -6.06 -5.40 3.59
CA LEU A 53 -4.98 -6.31 3.99
C LEU A 53 -5.36 -7.77 3.72
N LEU A 54 -6.55 -8.19 4.14
CA LEU A 54 -7.03 -9.55 3.90
C LEU A 54 -7.23 -9.83 2.40
N SER A 55 -7.69 -8.86 1.61
CA SER A 55 -7.95 -9.04 0.17
C SER A 55 -6.66 -9.17 -0.65
N TYR A 56 -5.66 -8.32 -0.39
CA TYR A 56 -4.49 -8.18 -1.27
C TYR A 56 -3.19 -8.75 -0.71
N PHE A 57 -3.04 -8.81 0.61
CA PHE A 57 -1.82 -9.36 1.23
C PHE A 57 -2.00 -10.82 1.66
N VAL A 58 -3.24 -11.21 2.00
CA VAL A 58 -3.59 -12.61 2.36
C VAL A 58 -4.33 -13.32 1.23
N GLU A 59 -4.69 -12.61 0.16
CA GLU A 59 -5.39 -13.14 -1.02
C GLU A 59 -6.77 -13.79 -0.70
N LEU A 60 -7.43 -13.36 0.38
CA LEU A 60 -8.75 -13.87 0.75
C LEU A 60 -9.85 -13.28 -0.14
N THR A 61 -10.84 -14.11 -0.45
CA THR A 61 -12.02 -13.68 -1.19
C THR A 61 -12.98 -12.90 -0.31
N ASP A 62 -13.83 -12.06 -0.92
CA ASP A 62 -14.89 -11.31 -0.22
C ASP A 62 -15.78 -12.20 0.65
N LYS A 63 -15.98 -13.45 0.23
CA LYS A 63 -16.79 -14.43 0.95
C LYS A 63 -16.09 -14.88 2.23
N GLU A 64 -14.78 -15.12 2.18
CA GLU A 64 -13.98 -15.53 3.33
C GLU A 64 -13.81 -14.36 4.31
N ILE A 65 -13.50 -13.18 3.79
CA ILE A 65 -13.40 -11.95 4.60
C ILE A 65 -14.74 -11.66 5.30
N GLY A 66 -15.86 -11.80 4.59
CA GLY A 66 -17.19 -11.62 5.19
C GLY A 66 -17.47 -12.59 6.33
N LYS A 67 -16.97 -13.83 6.24
CA LYS A 67 -17.05 -14.80 7.35
C LYS A 67 -16.17 -14.41 8.52
N ILE A 68 -14.91 -14.02 8.27
CA ILE A 68 -13.95 -13.62 9.32
C ILE A 68 -14.47 -12.40 10.10
N MET A 69 -14.92 -11.37 9.37
CA MET A 69 -15.37 -10.11 9.97
C MET A 69 -16.85 -10.11 10.35
N SER A 70 -17.56 -11.23 10.19
CA SER A 70 -19.01 -11.36 10.44
C SER A 70 -19.87 -10.29 9.74
N ILE A 71 -19.56 -10.00 8.46
CA ILE A 71 -20.30 -9.04 7.63
C ILE A 71 -20.70 -9.65 6.27
N PRO A 72 -21.80 -9.19 5.64
CA PRO A 72 -22.18 -9.68 4.32
C PRO A 72 -21.11 -9.42 3.26
N LYS A 73 -20.97 -10.33 2.28
CA LYS A 73 -20.08 -10.18 1.12
C LYS A 73 -20.24 -8.80 0.44
N SER A 74 -21.48 -8.33 0.29
CA SER A 74 -21.78 -7.02 -0.30
C SER A 74 -21.18 -5.86 0.50
N SER A 75 -21.15 -5.97 1.83
CA SER A 75 -20.52 -4.97 2.70
C SER A 75 -19.00 -4.98 2.54
N VAL A 76 -18.38 -6.16 2.41
CA VAL A 76 -16.95 -6.29 2.12
C VAL A 76 -16.63 -5.61 0.79
N GLN A 77 -17.37 -5.94 -0.27
CA GLN A 77 -17.19 -5.38 -1.60
C GLN A 77 -17.32 -3.85 -1.61
N TYR A 78 -18.36 -3.31 -0.95
CA TYR A 78 -18.55 -1.87 -0.81
C TYR A 78 -17.36 -1.21 -0.10
N ASN A 79 -16.95 -1.74 1.06
CA ASN A 79 -15.85 -1.17 1.82
C ASN A 79 -14.51 -1.25 1.06
N ARG A 80 -14.24 -2.35 0.35
CA ARG A 80 -13.05 -2.47 -0.50
C ARG A 80 -13.08 -1.43 -1.61
N ASN A 81 -14.19 -1.28 -2.33
CA ASN A 81 -14.29 -0.32 -3.43
C ASN A 81 -14.08 1.12 -2.93
N VAL A 82 -14.71 1.48 -1.80
CA VAL A 82 -14.54 2.82 -1.21
C VAL A 82 -13.09 3.03 -0.75
N ALA A 83 -12.47 2.02 -0.13
CA ALA A 83 -11.08 2.09 0.29
C ALA A 83 -10.13 2.33 -0.90
N LEU A 84 -10.29 1.57 -1.99
CA LEU A 84 -9.50 1.74 -3.21
C LEU A 84 -9.70 3.12 -3.85
N GLN A 85 -10.93 3.66 -3.83
CA GLN A 85 -11.19 5.02 -4.30
C GLN A 85 -10.47 6.07 -3.44
N GLN A 86 -10.46 5.91 -2.12
CA GLN A 86 -9.75 6.80 -1.20
C GLN A 86 -8.24 6.75 -1.43
N MET A 87 -7.67 5.54 -1.46
CA MET A 87 -6.24 5.33 -1.74
C MET A 87 -5.86 5.94 -3.08
N ARG A 88 -6.63 5.66 -4.14
CA ARG A 88 -6.36 6.21 -5.47
C ARG A 88 -6.36 7.73 -5.48
N LYS A 89 -7.38 8.36 -4.88
CA LYS A 89 -7.47 9.83 -4.83
C LYS A 89 -6.25 10.42 -4.12
N MET A 90 -5.89 9.85 -2.98
CA MET A 90 -4.71 10.26 -2.22
C MET A 90 -3.45 10.11 -3.07
N MET A 91 -3.18 8.93 -3.63
CA MET A 91 -1.96 8.68 -4.41
C MET A 91 -1.87 9.53 -5.68
N GLU A 92 -3.00 9.85 -6.32
CA GLU A 92 -3.05 10.78 -7.46
C GLU A 92 -2.70 12.22 -7.08
N GLU A 93 -2.97 12.65 -5.84
CA GLU A 93 -2.56 13.97 -5.34
C GLU A 93 -1.03 14.04 -5.20
N TYR A 94 -0.37 12.98 -4.73
CA TYR A 94 1.09 12.90 -4.60
C TYR A 94 1.83 12.79 -5.93
N THR A 95 1.16 12.35 -6.99
CA THR A 95 1.78 12.20 -8.32
C THR A 95 1.66 13.48 -9.17
N LYS A 96 0.91 14.49 -8.71
CA LYS A 96 0.67 15.76 -9.43
C LYS A 96 1.65 16.88 -9.05
N GLU A 97 2.53 16.64 -8.09
CA GLU A 97 3.68 17.49 -7.75
C GLU A 97 4.93 17.07 -8.53
#